data_AF-A0A060X9I4-F1
#
_entry.id   AF-A0A060X9I4-F1
#
_cell.length_a   1.000
_cell.length_b   1.000
_cell.length_c   1.000
_cell.angle_alpha   90.00
_cell.angle_beta   90.00
_cell.angle_gamma   90.00
#
_symmetry.space_group_name_H-M   'P 1'
#
loop_
_entity.id
_entity.type
_entity.pdbx_description
1 polymer ?
#
loop_
_entity_poly.entity_id
_entity_poly.type
_entity_poly.pdbx_seq_one_letter_code
_entity_poly.pdbx_strand_id
1 'polypeptide(L)'
;MDPLLYLGGLVVLFLLWIKVKGLDYVIVHQRWIFVCLFLLPLSVIFDVYYYLRAWLIFKMCSAPKQHDERVRNIQRQVREWRKEGGKTHMCTGRPGWLTVSLRVGKYKKTNKNIMINMMDILEVDTQRQVVRVEPLVNMGQITALLNSLGWTLPVLPELDDLTVGGLVMGTGIESSSHIYGLFQHICVAFELVLADGSLVRCTEVSIALFTV
;
A
#
# COMPACT_ATOMS: atom_id res chain seq x y z
N MET A 1 -38.64 -27.21 9.51
CA MET A 1 -37.41 -27.74 8.88
C MET A 1 -37.26 -27.22 7.44
N ASP A 2 -37.70 -25.98 7.20
CA ASP A 2 -38.11 -25.56 5.85
C ASP A 2 -37.23 -24.48 5.18
N PRO A 3 -36.42 -23.64 5.86
CA PRO A 3 -35.66 -22.60 5.14
C PRO A 3 -34.52 -23.18 4.29
N LEU A 4 -33.94 -24.32 4.68
CA LEU A 4 -32.87 -25.02 3.94
C LEU A 4 -33.38 -25.67 2.63
N LEU A 5 -34.62 -26.19 2.63
CA LEU A 5 -35.24 -26.77 1.44
C LEU A 5 -35.65 -25.69 0.43
N TYR A 6 -36.16 -24.55 0.91
CA TYR A 6 -36.45 -23.39 0.05
C TYR A 6 -35.19 -22.77 -0.54
N LEU A 7 -34.10 -22.66 0.24
CA LEU A 7 -32.79 -22.22 -0.27
C LEU A 7 -32.26 -23.19 -1.33
N GLY A 8 -32.34 -24.50 -1.07
CA GLY A 8 -31.93 -25.54 -2.02
C GLY A 8 -32.72 -25.48 -3.34
N GLY A 9 -34.04 -25.30 -3.24
CA GLY A 9 -34.92 -25.11 -4.41
C GLY A 9 -34.57 -23.87 -5.22
N LEU A 10 -34.34 -22.73 -4.55
CA LEU A 10 -33.89 -21.48 -5.19
C LEU A 10 -32.53 -21.64 -5.88
N VAL A 11 -31.58 -22.34 -5.26
CA VAL A 11 -30.26 -22.60 -5.85
C VAL A 11 -30.37 -23.49 -7.08
N VAL A 12 -31.22 -24.53 -7.06
CA VAL A 12 -31.43 -25.42 -8.22
C VAL A 12 -32.13 -24.68 -9.37
N LEU A 13 -33.13 -23.85 -9.07
CA LEU A 13 -33.82 -23.02 -10.06
C LEU A 13 -32.89 -21.94 -10.65
N PHE A 14 -32.02 -21.37 -9.82
CA PHE A 14 -31.00 -20.42 -10.24
C PHE A 14 -29.92 -21.08 -11.11
N LEU A 15 -29.47 -22.29 -10.77
CA LEU A 15 -28.52 -23.07 -11.57
C LEU A 15 -29.12 -23.50 -12.92
N LEU A 16 -30.40 -23.91 -12.94
CA LEU A 16 -31.13 -24.21 -14.18
C LEU A 16 -31.32 -22.95 -15.04
N TRP A 17 -31.61 -21.81 -14.43
CA TRP A 17 -31.76 -20.53 -15.12
C TRP A 17 -30.43 -20.04 -15.73
N ILE A 18 -29.32 -20.20 -15.01
CA ILE A 18 -27.95 -19.96 -15.49
C ILE A 18 -27.62 -20.85 -16.68
N LYS A 19 -28.01 -22.13 -16.64
CA LYS A 19 -27.75 -23.10 -17.72
C LYS A 19 -28.54 -22.78 -19.00
N VAL A 20 -29.74 -22.19 -18.87
CA VAL A 20 -30.66 -21.92 -19.99
C VAL A 20 -30.38 -20.58 -20.68
N LYS A 21 -30.04 -19.52 -19.94
CA LYS A 21 -29.79 -18.18 -20.53
C LYS A 21 -28.32 -17.92 -20.88
N GLY A 22 -27.42 -18.83 -20.53
CA GLY A 22 -25.98 -18.66 -20.66
C GLY A 22 -25.39 -17.88 -19.49
N LEU A 23 -24.23 -18.34 -19.00
CA LEU A 23 -23.49 -17.72 -17.89
C LEU A 23 -23.24 -16.22 -18.15
N ASP A 24 -22.97 -15.89 -19.41
CA ASP A 24 -22.69 -14.52 -19.88
C ASP A 24 -23.88 -13.58 -19.69
N TYR A 25 -25.12 -14.04 -19.89
CA TYR A 25 -26.30 -13.19 -19.73
C TYR A 25 -26.56 -12.85 -18.25
N VAL A 26 -26.36 -13.81 -17.35
CA VAL A 26 -26.52 -13.60 -15.90
C VAL A 26 -25.40 -12.72 -15.36
N ILE A 27 -24.16 -12.94 -15.80
CA ILE A 27 -23.02 -12.08 -15.42
C ILE A 27 -23.22 -10.65 -15.94
N VAL A 28 -23.81 -10.44 -17.12
CA VAL A 28 -23.99 -9.09 -17.70
C VAL A 28 -25.23 -8.36 -17.16
N HIS A 29 -26.37 -9.03 -16.96
CA HIS A 29 -27.62 -8.40 -16.50
C HIS A 29 -27.78 -8.37 -14.97
N GLN A 30 -27.21 -9.32 -14.23
CA GLN A 30 -27.31 -9.41 -12.76
C GLN A 30 -25.96 -9.13 -12.07
N ARG A 31 -25.16 -8.22 -12.64
CA ARG A 31 -23.85 -7.79 -12.10
C ARG A 31 -23.93 -7.42 -10.62
N TRP A 32 -25.00 -6.75 -10.22
CA TRP A 32 -25.21 -6.29 -8.85
C TRP A 32 -25.36 -7.47 -7.85
N ILE A 33 -26.01 -8.57 -8.22
CA ILE A 33 -26.14 -9.75 -7.34
C ILE A 33 -24.76 -10.34 -7.06
N PHE A 34 -23.94 -10.49 -8.10
CA PHE A 34 -22.58 -11.02 -7.96
C PHE A 34 -21.69 -10.09 -7.13
N VAL A 35 -21.78 -8.78 -7.39
CA VAL A 35 -21.03 -7.78 -6.62
C VAL A 35 -21.46 -7.80 -5.15
N CYS A 36 -22.76 -7.78 -4.85
CA CYS A 36 -23.25 -7.71 -3.48
C CYS A 36 -23.01 -9.00 -2.69
N LEU A 37 -23.13 -10.18 -3.32
CA LEU A 37 -23.08 -11.46 -2.60
C LEU A 37 -21.67 -12.06 -2.53
N PHE A 38 -20.80 -11.75 -3.49
CA PHE A 38 -19.45 -12.32 -3.54
C PHE A 38 -18.36 -11.25 -3.45
N LEU A 39 -18.44 -10.19 -4.26
CA LEU A 39 -17.35 -9.21 -4.33
C LEU A 39 -17.25 -8.36 -3.05
N LEU A 40 -18.37 -7.84 -2.55
CA LEU A 40 -18.38 -7.00 -1.35
C LEU A 40 -17.95 -7.79 -0.10
N PRO A 41 -18.49 -8.99 0.21
CA PRO A 41 -18.03 -9.75 1.36
C PRO A 41 -16.56 -10.15 1.23
N LEU A 42 -16.10 -10.52 0.03
CA LEU A 42 -14.71 -10.86 -0.20
C LEU A 42 -13.78 -9.65 0.01
N SER A 43 -14.19 -8.45 -0.44
CA SER A 43 -13.47 -7.20 -0.19
C SER A 43 -13.34 -6.94 1.31
N VAL A 44 -14.44 -7.01 2.05
CA VAL A 44 -14.42 -6.79 3.51
C VAL A 44 -13.54 -7.82 4.22
N ILE A 45 -13.61 -9.09 3.84
CA ILE A 45 -12.73 -10.14 4.41
C ILE A 45 -11.26 -9.82 4.13
N PHE A 46 -10.94 -9.35 2.92
CA PHE A 46 -9.60 -8.95 2.54
C PHE A 46 -9.12 -7.76 3.39
N ASP A 47 -9.94 -6.72 3.53
CA ASP A 47 -9.62 -5.53 4.33
C ASP A 47 -9.41 -5.90 5.81
N VAL A 48 -10.29 -6.74 6.36
CA VAL A 48 -10.17 -7.26 7.74
C VAL A 48 -8.88 -8.07 7.90
N TYR A 49 -8.52 -8.91 6.93
CA TYR A 49 -7.26 -9.66 6.98
C TYR A 49 -6.04 -8.73 7.00
N TYR A 50 -6.00 -7.71 6.15
CA TYR A 50 -4.90 -6.74 6.13
C TYR A 50 -4.84 -5.92 7.42
N TYR A 51 -5.99 -5.50 7.94
CA TYR A 51 -6.10 -4.79 9.21
C TYR A 51 -5.60 -5.64 10.38
N LEU A 52 -6.08 -6.89 10.50
CA LEU A 52 -5.65 -7.81 11.54
C LEU A 52 -4.15 -8.13 11.44
N ARG A 53 -3.63 -8.32 10.23
CA ARG A 53 -2.20 -8.53 10.00
C ARG A 53 -1.38 -7.32 10.48
N ALA A 54 -1.76 -6.11 10.08
CA ALA A 54 -1.08 -4.88 10.49
C ALA A 54 -1.13 -4.70 12.01
N TRP A 55 -2.30 -4.92 12.62
CA TRP A 55 -2.49 -4.85 14.06
C TRP A 55 -1.64 -5.88 14.81
N LEU A 56 -1.57 -7.13 14.33
CA LEU A 56 -0.74 -8.17 14.93
C LEU A 56 0.75 -7.80 14.84
N ILE A 57 1.23 -7.34 13.69
CA ILE A 57 2.64 -6.96 13.49
C ILE A 57 3.01 -5.78 14.40
N PHE A 58 2.13 -4.79 14.50
CA PHE A 58 2.30 -3.64 15.40
C PHE A 58 2.35 -4.08 16.87
N LYS A 59 1.40 -4.90 17.31
CA LYS A 59 1.32 -5.37 18.70
C LYS A 59 2.49 -6.27 19.11
N MET A 60 3.05 -7.03 18.17
CA MET A 60 4.21 -7.88 18.41
C MET A 60 5.53 -7.09 18.51
N CYS A 61 5.53 -5.75 18.38
CA CYS A 61 6.71 -4.87 18.44
C CYS A 61 7.90 -5.38 17.61
N SER A 62 7.62 -6.18 16.58
CA SER A 62 8.62 -6.82 15.74
C SER A 62 9.01 -5.93 14.56
N ALA A 63 8.24 -4.87 14.32
CA ALA A 63 8.41 -3.95 13.21
C ALA A 63 9.80 -3.28 13.18
N PRO A 64 10.37 -2.74 14.28
CA PRO A 64 11.68 -2.10 14.22
C PRO A 64 12.83 -3.07 13.91
N LYS A 65 12.79 -4.28 14.49
CA LYS A 65 13.83 -5.29 14.26
C LYS A 65 13.77 -5.88 12.85
N GLN A 66 12.57 -6.08 12.32
CA GLN A 66 12.37 -6.55 10.95
C GLN A 66 12.66 -5.46 9.91
N HIS A 67 12.47 -4.19 10.26
CA HIS A 67 12.78 -3.06 9.38
C HIS A 67 14.24 -3.07 8.95
N ASP A 68 15.19 -3.17 9.89
CA ASP A 68 16.63 -3.21 9.58
C ASP A 68 17.00 -4.37 8.66
N GLU A 69 16.36 -5.52 8.84
CA GLU A 69 16.57 -6.69 7.97
C GLU A 69 16.04 -6.45 6.55
N ARG A 70 14.85 -5.84 6.43
CA ARG A 70 14.28 -5.47 5.14
C ARG A 70 15.13 -4.40 4.44
N VAL A 71 15.66 -3.42 5.17
CA VAL A 71 16.59 -2.41 4.64
C VAL A 71 17.87 -3.09 4.14
N ARG A 72 18.46 -4.00 4.92
CA ARG A 72 19.64 -4.79 4.48
C ARG A 72 19.35 -5.62 3.22
N ASN A 73 18.15 -6.17 3.09
CA ASN A 73 17.73 -6.88 1.89
C ASN A 73 17.68 -5.93 0.67
N ILE A 74 17.10 -4.74 0.81
CA ILE A 74 17.09 -3.74 -0.27
C ILE A 74 18.53 -3.33 -0.65
N GLN A 75 19.40 -3.05 0.33
CA GLN A 75 20.80 -2.75 0.08
C GLN A 75 21.50 -3.88 -0.70
N ARG A 76 21.18 -5.14 -0.39
CA ARG A 76 21.69 -6.30 -1.13
C ARG A 76 21.22 -6.30 -2.58
N GLN A 77 19.92 -6.11 -2.81
CA GLN A 77 19.34 -6.05 -4.17
C GLN A 77 19.98 -4.93 -5.01
N VAL A 78 20.21 -3.75 -4.43
CA VAL A 78 20.86 -2.61 -5.11
C VAL A 78 22.33 -2.92 -5.41
N ARG A 79 23.07 -3.53 -4.48
CA ARG A 79 24.47 -3.93 -4.69
C ARG A 79 24.61 -5.01 -5.76
N GLU A 80 23.68 -5.97 -5.81
CA GLU A 80 23.62 -6.98 -6.86
C GLU A 80 23.37 -6.35 -8.24
N TRP A 81 22.39 -5.45 -8.34
CA TRP A 81 22.15 -4.68 -9.56
C TRP A 81 23.38 -3.87 -10.00
N ARG A 82 24.11 -3.28 -9.05
CA ARG A 82 25.36 -2.57 -9.34
C ARG A 82 26.46 -3.51 -9.84
N LYS A 83 26.60 -4.70 -9.25
CA LYS A 83 27.54 -5.75 -9.71
C LYS A 83 27.22 -6.26 -11.11
N GLU A 84 25.93 -6.29 -11.48
CA GLU A 84 25.47 -6.63 -12.84
C GLU A 84 25.83 -5.55 -13.89
N GLY A 85 26.45 -4.43 -13.46
CA GLY A 85 26.94 -3.36 -14.33
C GLY A 85 25.91 -2.27 -14.61
N GLY A 86 24.79 -2.22 -13.87
CA GLY A 86 23.82 -1.12 -13.97
C GLY A 86 23.17 -0.97 -15.35
N LYS A 87 23.06 -2.05 -16.13
CA LYS A 87 22.62 -2.02 -17.53
C LYS A 87 21.17 -1.57 -17.73
N THR A 88 20.34 -1.68 -16.70
CA THR A 88 18.91 -1.31 -16.72
C THR A 88 18.59 -0.40 -15.55
N HIS A 89 17.57 0.45 -15.67
CA HIS A 89 17.14 1.29 -14.55
C HIS A 89 16.47 0.45 -13.44
N MET A 90 16.48 0.98 -12.21
CA MET A 90 15.75 0.40 -11.10
C MET A 90 14.29 0.88 -11.09
N CYS A 91 13.39 0.01 -10.67
CA CYS A 91 12.01 0.41 -10.36
C CYS A 91 11.46 -0.41 -9.19
N THR A 92 10.46 0.12 -8.50
CA THR A 92 9.82 -0.59 -7.40
C THR A 92 9.03 -1.79 -7.92
N GLY A 93 9.29 -2.97 -7.36
CA GLY A 93 8.64 -4.24 -7.71
C GLY A 93 7.20 -4.40 -7.23
N ARG A 94 6.53 -3.31 -6.79
CA ARG A 94 5.12 -3.35 -6.41
C ARG A 94 4.29 -3.80 -7.62
N PRO A 95 3.45 -4.85 -7.51
CA PRO A 95 2.70 -5.36 -8.65
C PRO A 95 1.65 -4.34 -9.11
N GLY A 96 1.31 -4.39 -10.40
CA GLY A 96 0.44 -3.37 -11.03
C GLY A 96 -0.98 -3.32 -10.47
N TRP A 97 -1.51 -4.44 -9.96
CA TRP A 97 -2.83 -4.48 -9.32
C TRP A 97 -2.86 -3.78 -7.95
N LEU A 98 -1.71 -3.58 -7.31
CA LEU A 98 -1.58 -2.82 -6.07
C LEU A 98 -1.29 -1.33 -6.32
N THR A 99 -1.02 -0.91 -7.57
CA THR A 99 -0.68 0.48 -7.86
C THR A 99 -1.91 1.28 -8.25
N VAL A 100 -2.06 2.47 -7.68
CA VAL A 100 -3.11 3.44 -8.03
C VAL A 100 -2.73 4.16 -9.34
N SER A 101 -2.66 3.40 -10.44
CA SER A 101 -2.38 3.93 -11.77
C SER A 101 -3.12 3.13 -12.83
N LEU A 102 -3.77 3.86 -13.75
CA LEU A 102 -4.45 3.27 -14.91
C LEU A 102 -3.45 2.82 -15.99
N ARG A 103 -2.18 3.23 -15.88
CA ARG A 103 -1.16 2.92 -16.89
C ARG A 103 -0.52 1.57 -16.62
N VAL A 104 -0.56 0.68 -17.60
CA VAL A 104 0.17 -0.58 -17.55
C VAL A 104 1.69 -0.29 -17.56
N GLY A 105 2.35 -0.63 -16.46
CA GLY A 105 3.79 -0.41 -16.26
C GLY A 105 4.67 -1.31 -17.10
N LYS A 106 4.68 -1.12 -18.44
CA LYS A 106 5.51 -1.90 -19.39
C LYS A 106 7.00 -1.89 -19.02
N TYR A 107 7.48 -0.79 -18.42
CA TYR A 107 8.85 -0.62 -17.94
C TYR A 107 9.26 -1.66 -16.88
N LYS A 108 8.32 -2.23 -16.12
CA LYS A 108 8.62 -3.26 -15.10
C LYS A 108 9.09 -4.59 -15.70
N LYS A 109 8.93 -4.77 -17.02
CA LYS A 109 9.45 -5.94 -17.75
C LYS A 109 10.89 -5.74 -18.22
N THR A 110 11.31 -4.49 -18.41
CA THR A 110 12.64 -4.14 -18.93
C THR A 110 13.61 -3.73 -17.81
N ASN A 111 13.09 -3.13 -16.74
CA ASN A 111 13.85 -2.57 -15.63
C ASN A 111 14.00 -3.58 -14.49
N LYS A 112 15.05 -3.44 -13.67
CA LYS A 112 15.23 -4.28 -12.48
C LYS A 112 14.18 -3.91 -11.44
N ASN A 113 13.39 -4.90 -11.03
CA ASN A 113 12.38 -4.72 -9.97
C ASN A 113 13.05 -4.91 -8.60
N ILE A 114 13.08 -3.84 -7.80
CA ILE A 114 13.52 -3.88 -6.40
C ILE A 114 12.29 -4.14 -5.52
N MET A 115 12.32 -5.25 -4.80
CA MET A 115 11.22 -5.68 -3.94
C MET A 115 11.30 -4.96 -2.58
N ILE A 116 10.39 -4.02 -2.37
CA ILE A 116 10.29 -3.19 -1.16
C ILE A 116 8.99 -3.54 -0.44
N ASN A 117 8.93 -4.69 0.22
CA ASN A 117 7.71 -5.12 0.94
C ASN A 117 7.70 -4.55 2.37
N MET A 118 7.52 -3.24 2.49
CA MET A 118 7.62 -2.47 3.74
C MET A 118 6.32 -1.68 3.97
N MET A 119 5.37 -2.24 4.73
CA MET A 119 4.01 -1.71 4.93
C MET A 119 3.68 -1.45 6.41
N ASP A 120 4.67 -1.43 7.29
CA ASP A 120 4.46 -1.35 8.74
C ASP A 120 4.70 0.07 9.28
N ILE A 121 3.89 0.45 10.27
CA ILE A 121 4.13 1.65 11.08
C ILE A 121 5.10 1.26 12.19
N LEU A 122 6.26 1.93 12.26
CA LEU A 122 7.34 1.55 13.15
C LEU A 122 7.15 2.11 14.56
N GLU A 123 6.78 3.39 14.66
CA GLU A 123 6.75 4.10 15.94
C GLU A 123 5.87 5.35 15.85
N VAL A 124 5.13 5.64 16.92
CA VAL A 124 4.37 6.88 17.10
C VAL A 124 4.92 7.57 18.35
N ASP A 125 5.60 8.70 18.17
CA ASP A 125 6.12 9.52 19.27
C ASP A 125 5.14 10.66 19.55
N THR A 126 4.40 10.53 20.65
CA THR A 126 3.41 11.53 21.08
C THR A 126 4.04 12.75 21.77
N GLN A 127 5.30 12.68 22.20
CA GLN A 127 5.99 13.82 22.81
C GLN A 127 6.53 14.76 21.74
N ARG A 128 7.16 14.17 20.71
CA ARG A 128 7.76 14.94 19.59
C ARG A 128 6.78 15.23 18.47
N GLN A 129 5.59 14.66 18.54
CA GLN A 129 4.55 14.72 17.52
C GLN A 129 4.98 14.18 16.16
N VAL A 130 5.71 13.06 16.15
CA VAL A 130 6.29 12.47 14.94
C VAL A 130 5.89 11.01 14.81
N VAL A 131 5.57 10.60 13.58
CA VAL A 131 5.26 9.20 13.24
C VAL A 131 6.34 8.69 12.31
N ARG A 132 6.90 7.52 12.63
CA ARG A 132 7.86 6.82 11.78
C ARG A 132 7.17 5.68 11.06
N VAL A 133 7.16 5.72 9.73
CA VAL A 133 6.45 4.79 8.86
C VAL A 133 7.34 4.25 7.76
N GLU A 134 7.02 3.04 7.29
CA GLU A 134 7.61 2.46 6.10
C GLU A 134 7.03 3.04 4.79
N PRO A 135 7.75 2.93 3.65
CA PRO A 135 7.36 3.60 2.41
C PRO A 135 6.08 3.08 1.74
N LEU A 136 5.67 1.82 1.97
CA LEU A 136 4.40 1.28 1.44
C LEU A 136 3.27 1.25 2.47
N VAL A 137 3.39 2.00 3.57
CA VAL A 137 2.25 2.23 4.45
C VAL A 137 1.20 3.03 3.70
N ASN A 138 -0.05 2.59 3.77
CA ASN A 138 -1.20 3.25 3.15
C ASN A 138 -1.71 4.41 4.02
N MET A 139 -2.28 5.45 3.40
CA MET A 139 -2.84 6.59 4.15
C MET A 139 -3.98 6.17 5.07
N GLY A 140 -4.83 5.23 4.64
CA GLY A 140 -5.91 4.71 5.49
C GLY A 140 -5.39 4.06 6.79
N GLN A 141 -4.25 3.37 6.73
CA GLN A 141 -3.63 2.76 7.93
C GLN A 141 -3.12 3.82 8.91
N ILE A 142 -2.48 4.88 8.39
CA ILE A 142 -1.96 5.97 9.21
C ILE A 142 -3.11 6.74 9.84
N THR A 143 -4.12 7.09 9.05
CA THR A 143 -5.29 7.82 9.51
C THR A 143 -6.05 7.04 10.58
N ALA A 144 -6.27 5.73 10.38
CA ALA A 144 -6.92 4.90 11.39
C ALA A 144 -6.14 4.85 12.71
N LEU A 145 -4.80 4.73 12.64
CA LEU A 145 -3.96 4.73 13.83
C LEU A 145 -3.97 6.09 14.53
N LEU A 146 -3.77 7.19 13.79
CA LEU A 146 -3.72 8.54 14.37
C LEU A 146 -5.08 8.99 14.91
N ASN A 147 -6.17 8.68 14.21
CA ASN A 147 -7.51 8.97 14.70
C ASN A 147 -7.81 8.28 16.04
N SER A 148 -7.31 7.06 16.25
CA SER A 148 -7.46 6.36 17.54
C SER A 148 -6.73 7.06 18.70
N LEU A 149 -5.73 7.88 18.38
CA LEU A 149 -4.98 8.71 19.33
C LEU A 149 -5.52 10.16 19.41
N GLY A 150 -6.52 10.51 18.59
CA GLY A 150 -7.08 11.86 18.48
C GLY A 150 -6.23 12.82 17.65
N TRP A 151 -5.37 12.29 16.78
CA TRP A 151 -4.39 13.06 16.01
C TRP A 151 -4.65 12.90 14.51
N THR A 152 -4.14 13.82 13.69
CA THR A 152 -4.24 13.74 12.23
C THR A 152 -2.97 14.28 11.57
N LEU A 153 -2.73 13.90 10.32
CA LEU A 153 -1.65 14.45 9.52
C LEU A 153 -2.02 15.86 9.03
N PRO A 154 -1.05 16.80 8.95
CA PRO A 154 -1.33 18.15 8.44
C PRO A 154 -1.80 18.15 6.98
N VAL A 155 -1.31 17.22 6.16
CA VAL A 155 -1.72 17.01 4.77
C VAL A 155 -2.17 15.56 4.63
N LEU A 156 -3.47 15.34 4.44
CA LEU A 156 -4.08 14.01 4.42
C LEU A 156 -4.82 13.75 3.09
N PRO A 157 -4.21 13.06 2.12
CA PRO A 157 -4.82 12.70 0.85
C PRO A 157 -6.14 11.94 0.98
N GLU A 158 -7.08 12.21 0.08
CA GLU A 158 -8.42 11.59 0.07
C GLU A 158 -8.39 10.06 -0.12
N LEU A 159 -7.48 9.53 -0.94
CA LEU A 159 -7.44 8.12 -1.28
C LEU A 159 -6.62 7.30 -0.26
N ASP A 160 -7.30 6.38 0.43
CA ASP A 160 -6.70 5.51 1.46
C ASP A 160 -5.59 4.58 0.93
N ASP A 161 -5.70 4.13 -0.32
CA ASP A 161 -4.75 3.21 -0.96
C ASP A 161 -3.44 3.87 -1.42
N LEU A 162 -3.34 5.20 -1.29
CA LEU A 162 -2.11 5.91 -1.56
C LEU A 162 -1.06 5.56 -0.49
N THR A 163 0.16 5.32 -0.95
CA THR A 163 1.29 5.01 -0.06
C THR A 163 2.14 6.23 0.20
N VAL A 164 2.69 6.32 1.40
CA VAL A 164 3.60 7.40 1.84
C VAL A 164 4.74 7.63 0.85
N GLY A 165 5.45 6.57 0.44
CA GLY A 165 6.57 6.69 -0.50
C GLY A 165 6.14 7.18 -1.89
N GLY A 166 4.92 6.84 -2.30
CA GLY A 166 4.33 7.36 -3.54
C GLY A 166 4.03 8.85 -3.46
N LEU A 167 3.50 9.31 -2.32
CA LEU A 167 3.17 10.72 -2.08
C LEU A 167 4.41 11.60 -1.94
N VAL A 168 5.46 11.09 -1.29
CA VAL A 168 6.74 11.78 -1.16
C VAL A 168 7.39 11.96 -2.54
N MET A 169 7.43 10.91 -3.36
CA MET A 169 8.07 10.98 -4.69
C MET A 169 7.19 11.63 -5.76
N GLY A 170 5.87 11.60 -5.58
CA GLY A 170 4.87 12.06 -6.53
C GLY A 170 4.24 13.41 -6.19
N THR A 171 4.84 14.18 -5.28
CA THR A 171 4.36 15.50 -4.83
C THR A 171 2.89 15.46 -4.40
N GLY A 172 2.58 14.75 -3.32
CA GLY A 172 1.21 14.68 -2.78
C GLY A 172 0.67 16.06 -2.43
N ILE A 173 -0.46 16.44 -3.04
CA ILE A 173 -1.18 17.70 -2.82
C ILE A 173 -2.56 17.35 -2.29
N GLU A 174 -3.06 18.17 -1.37
CA GLU A 174 -4.40 18.02 -0.82
C GLU A 174 -4.96 19.37 -0.36
N SER A 175 -6.20 19.36 0.14
CA SER A 175 -6.95 20.53 0.61
C SER A 175 -6.16 21.47 1.54
N SER A 176 -5.35 20.95 2.47
CA SER A 176 -4.54 21.73 3.41
C SER A 176 -3.15 22.12 2.90
N SER A 177 -2.81 21.74 1.66
CA SER A 177 -1.50 22.04 1.06
C SER A 177 -1.25 23.53 0.83
N HIS A 178 -2.28 24.36 0.83
CA HIS A 178 -2.12 25.82 0.78
C HIS A 178 -1.57 26.40 2.11
N ILE A 179 -1.69 25.66 3.22
CA ILE A 179 -1.18 26.06 4.55
C ILE A 179 0.18 25.40 4.82
N TYR A 180 0.26 24.08 4.59
CA TYR A 180 1.42 23.26 4.97
C TYR A 180 2.32 22.86 3.79
N GLY A 181 1.96 23.23 2.57
CA GLY A 181 2.68 22.84 1.36
C GLY A 181 2.39 21.40 0.90
N LEU A 182 3.34 20.83 0.16
CA LEU A 182 3.29 19.46 -0.36
C LEU A 182 3.52 18.44 0.76
N PHE A 183 3.11 17.20 0.53
CA PHE A 183 3.31 16.10 1.49
C PHE A 183 4.79 15.90 1.88
N GLN A 184 5.73 16.17 0.99
CA GLN A 184 7.16 16.08 1.31
C GLN A 184 7.64 17.17 2.30
N HIS A 185 6.93 18.31 2.41
CA HIS A 185 7.30 19.40 3.31
C HIS A 185 6.93 19.11 4.77
N ILE A 186 5.97 18.21 5.02
CA ILE A 186 5.61 17.80 6.38
C ILE A 186 6.52 16.69 6.92
N CYS A 187 7.41 16.14 6.09
CA CYS A 187 8.32 15.06 6.47
C CYS A 187 9.60 15.62 7.12
N VAL A 188 9.88 15.19 8.36
CA VAL A 188 11.04 15.66 9.13
C VAL A 188 12.36 14.99 8.70
N ALA A 189 12.29 13.73 8.29
CA ALA A 189 13.44 12.93 7.92
C ALA A 189 13.09 11.84 6.92
N PHE A 190 14.06 11.46 6.09
CA PHE A 190 13.97 10.36 5.14
C PHE A 190 15.13 9.40 5.34
N GLU A 191 14.85 8.10 5.22
CA GLU A 191 15.87 7.07 5.11
C GLU A 191 15.90 6.57 3.66
N LEU A 192 17.06 6.72 3.01
CA LEU A 192 17.22 6.50 1.58
C LEU A 192 18.35 5.49 1.36
N VAL A 193 18.12 4.53 0.48
CA VAL A 193 19.17 3.67 -0.03
C VAL A 193 19.65 4.25 -1.36
N LEU A 194 20.90 4.70 -1.38
CA LEU A 194 21.52 5.29 -2.56
C LEU A 194 21.89 4.20 -3.58
N ALA A 195 22.19 4.62 -4.82
CA ALA A 195 22.58 3.71 -5.91
C ALA A 195 23.87 2.93 -5.64
N ASP A 196 24.69 3.38 -4.70
CA ASP A 196 25.87 2.66 -4.23
C ASP A 196 25.54 1.54 -3.23
N GLY A 197 24.31 1.50 -2.72
CA GLY A 197 23.84 0.59 -1.68
C GLY A 197 24.17 1.06 -0.26
N SER A 198 24.55 2.32 -0.07
CA SER A 198 24.65 2.96 1.25
C SER A 198 23.26 3.38 1.73
N LEU A 199 23.07 3.37 3.06
CA LEU A 199 21.87 3.90 3.71
C LEU A 199 22.22 5.28 4.23
N VAL A 200 21.48 6.30 3.80
CA VAL A 200 21.63 7.67 4.28
C VAL A 200 20.34 8.11 4.95
N ARG A 201 20.49 8.83 6.06
CA ARG A 201 19.39 9.51 6.72
C ARG A 201 19.49 11.00 6.41
N CYS A 202 18.53 11.50 5.66
CA CYS A 202 18.42 12.90 5.33
C CYS A 202 17.47 13.56 6.33
N THR A 203 17.89 14.69 6.87
CA THR A 203 17.06 15.60 7.67
C THR A 203 17.18 16.98 7.06
N GLU A 204 16.28 17.89 7.39
CA GLU A 204 16.32 19.29 6.91
C GLU A 204 17.70 19.95 7.13
N VAL A 205 18.38 19.61 8.24
CA VAL A 205 19.68 20.17 8.61
C VAL A 205 20.86 19.46 7.92
N SER A 206 20.68 18.21 7.50
CA SER A 206 21.73 17.35 6.93
C SER A 206 21.39 17.00 5.47
N ILE A 207 21.43 17.99 4.59
CA ILE A 207 21.18 17.80 3.15
C ILE A 207 22.45 17.26 2.50
N ALA A 208 22.55 15.94 2.38
CA ALA A 208 23.42 15.30 1.39
C ALA A 208 22.64 15.25 0.06
N LEU A 209 22.90 16.23 -0.81
CA LEU A 209 22.43 16.38 -2.20
C LEU A 209 21.20 15.53 -2.61
N PHE A 210 20.03 16.16 -2.61
CA PHE A 210 18.88 15.72 -3.40
C PHE A 210 18.99 16.37 -4.78
N THR A 211 19.54 15.65 -5.76
CA THR A 211 19.41 16.05 -7.18
C THR A 211 18.35 15.13 -7.79
N VAL A 212 17.24 15.73 -8.24
CA VAL A 212 16.16 15.09 -8.99
C VAL A 212 16.69 14.53 -10.31
#